data_AF-A0A1H0YWR2-F1
#
_entry.id   AF-A0A1H0YWR2-F1
#
_cell.length_a   1.000
_cell.length_b   1.000
_cell.length_c   1.000
_cell.angle_alpha   90.00
_cell.angle_beta   90.00
_cell.angle_gamma   90.00
#
_symmetry.space_group_name_H-M   'P 1'
#
loop_
_entity.id
_entity.type
_entity.pdbx_description
1 polymer ?
#
loop_
_entity_poly.entity_id
_entity_poly.type
_entity_poly.pdbx_seq_one_letter_code
_entity_poly.pdbx_strand_id
1 'polypeptide(L)'
;MSRESNDPQAHVPQNADPANTPGLEPGGGVAPGDTPPAAGSTSGLSAPEPKVPSLRTNAIIGIMIAALFAAGILAFFVARL
;
A
#
# COMPACT_ATOMS: atom_id res chain seq x y z
N MET A 1 -52.62 8.97 -30.91
CA MET A 1 -52.78 7.59 -30.40
C MET A 1 -52.04 6.66 -31.35
N SER A 2 -50.76 6.34 -31.16
CA SER A 2 -50.09 5.63 -30.04
C SER A 2 -50.14 4.11 -30.20
N ARG A 3 -48.95 3.48 -30.04
CA ARG A 3 -48.55 2.06 -30.12
C ARG A 3 -47.84 1.73 -31.44
N GLU A 4 -46.58 2.10 -31.63
CA GLU A 4 -45.39 1.74 -30.85
C GLU A 4 -45.31 0.22 -30.64
N SER A 5 -44.40 -0.37 -31.41
CA SER A 5 -43.54 -1.49 -31.03
C SER A 5 -44.16 -2.87 -30.81
N ASN A 6 -43.27 -3.84 -31.01
CA ASN A 6 -43.31 -5.14 -30.37
C ASN A 6 -44.03 -6.24 -31.15
N ASP A 7 -43.58 -6.47 -32.38
CA ASP A 7 -43.31 -7.86 -32.74
C ASP A 7 -42.06 -8.27 -31.94
N PRO A 8 -42.17 -9.15 -30.94
CA PRO A 8 -41.00 -9.72 -30.30
C PRO A 8 -40.37 -10.64 -31.34
N GLN A 9 -39.58 -10.05 -32.24
CA GLN A 9 -38.37 -10.68 -32.74
C GLN A 9 -37.60 -11.03 -31.47
N ALA A 10 -37.94 -12.19 -30.90
CA ALA A 10 -37.29 -12.75 -29.76
C ALA A 10 -35.85 -12.76 -30.18
N HIS A 11 -35.07 -11.83 -29.61
CA HIS A 11 -33.64 -11.86 -29.69
C HIS A 11 -33.30 -13.15 -28.95
N VAL A 12 -33.33 -14.26 -29.68
CA VAL A 12 -32.69 -15.49 -29.27
C VAL A 12 -31.26 -15.02 -29.13
N PRO A 13 -30.72 -14.91 -27.90
CA PRO A 13 -29.33 -14.59 -27.78
C PRO A 13 -28.64 -15.69 -28.58
N GLN A 14 -27.98 -15.31 -29.67
CA GLN A 14 -27.14 -16.22 -30.41
C GLN A 14 -25.97 -16.49 -29.47
N ASN A 15 -26.16 -17.40 -28.52
CA ASN A 15 -25.11 -17.92 -27.69
C ASN A 15 -24.25 -18.75 -28.63
N ALA A 16 -23.39 -18.06 -29.38
CA ALA A 16 -22.49 -18.68 -30.31
C ALA A 16 -21.66 -19.67 -29.50
N ASP A 17 -21.79 -20.95 -29.83
CA ASP A 17 -21.03 -22.00 -29.18
C ASP A 17 -19.53 -21.65 -29.29
N PRO A 18 -18.80 -21.50 -28.16
CA PRO A 18 -17.38 -21.13 -28.19
C PRO A 18 -16.53 -22.09 -29.01
N ALA A 19 -16.94 -23.36 -29.16
CA ALA A 19 -16.27 -24.31 -30.03
C ALA A 19 -16.40 -23.99 -31.54
N ASN A 20 -17.34 -23.13 -31.91
CA ASN A 20 -17.75 -22.82 -33.28
C ASN A 20 -17.61 -21.33 -33.64
N THR A 21 -17.01 -20.51 -32.77
CA THR A 21 -16.59 -19.14 -33.08
C THR A 21 -15.12 -19.12 -33.52
N PRO A 22 -14.81 -18.81 -34.79
CA PRO A 22 -13.43 -18.72 -35.25
C PRO A 22 -12.67 -17.59 -34.52
N GLY A 23 -11.50 -17.92 -33.95
CA GLY A 23 -10.58 -16.94 -33.33
C GLY A 23 -10.67 -16.78 -31.82
N LEU A 24 -11.41 -17.64 -31.12
CA LEU A 24 -11.43 -17.69 -29.65
C LEU A 24 -11.10 -19.11 -29.19
N GLU A 25 -9.91 -19.34 -28.63
CA GLU A 25 -9.63 -20.59 -27.92
C GLU A 25 -10.67 -20.81 -26.80
N PRO A 26 -11.32 -21.99 -26.71
CA PRO A 26 -12.18 -22.35 -25.60
C PRO A 26 -11.39 -22.32 -24.28
N GLY A 27 -11.48 -21.21 -23.54
CA GLY A 27 -10.71 -21.03 -22.32
C GLY A 27 -10.28 -19.61 -22.00
N GLY A 28 -10.36 -18.66 -22.94
CA GLY A 28 -10.21 -17.21 -22.66
C GLY A 28 -9.11 -16.85 -21.66
N GLY A 29 -7.98 -17.53 -21.73
CA GLY A 29 -6.91 -17.49 -20.75
C GLY A 29 -5.67 -16.91 -21.38
N VAL A 30 -5.23 -15.76 -20.89
CA VAL A 30 -3.88 -15.27 -21.16
C VAL A 30 -2.89 -16.14 -20.39
N ALA A 31 -1.71 -16.41 -20.95
CA ALA A 31 -0.69 -17.13 -20.20
C ALA A 31 -0.37 -16.34 -18.91
N PRO A 32 -0.10 -16.99 -17.76
CA PRO A 32 0.39 -16.29 -16.58
C PRO A 32 1.62 -15.44 -16.93
N GLY A 33 1.43 -14.12 -17.06
CA GLY A 33 2.44 -13.17 -17.55
C GLY A 33 1.99 -12.21 -18.67
N ASP A 34 0.91 -12.51 -19.41
CA ASP A 34 0.40 -11.69 -20.54
C ASP A 34 -0.53 -10.54 -20.10
N THR A 35 -0.90 -10.50 -18.82
CA THR A 35 -1.28 -9.25 -18.15
C THR A 35 -0.03 -8.76 -17.42
N PRO A 36 0.64 -7.69 -17.87
CA PRO A 36 1.59 -7.00 -17.00
C PRO A 36 0.83 -6.67 -15.72
N PRO A 37 1.36 -6.93 -14.51
CA PRO A 37 0.71 -6.46 -13.29
C PRO A 37 0.72 -4.92 -13.29
N ALA A 38 -0.28 -4.32 -13.94
CA ALA A 38 -0.62 -2.91 -13.85
C ALA A 38 -1.45 -2.69 -12.58
N ALA A 39 -0.88 -3.07 -11.45
CA ALA A 39 -1.32 -2.65 -10.12
C ALA A 39 -0.16 -2.87 -9.15
N GLY A 40 0.44 -1.76 -8.74
CA GLY A 40 1.41 -1.73 -7.67
C GLY A 40 2.85 -1.54 -8.14
N SER A 41 3.14 -0.44 -8.86
CA SER A 41 4.38 0.30 -8.58
C SER A 41 4.34 0.74 -7.12
N THR A 42 4.63 -0.21 -6.25
CA THR A 42 4.99 -0.03 -4.86
C THR A 42 6.43 -0.48 -4.62
N SER A 43 7.20 -0.72 -5.69
CA SER A 43 8.68 -0.76 -5.70
C SER A 43 9.32 0.59 -5.33
N GLY A 44 8.65 1.37 -4.48
CA GLY A 44 9.10 2.58 -3.82
C GLY A 44 8.43 2.80 -2.45
N LEU A 45 7.74 1.80 -1.88
CA LEU A 45 7.14 1.91 -0.53
C LEU A 45 8.12 1.61 0.61
N SER A 46 9.32 1.13 0.31
CA SER A 46 10.42 1.07 1.27
C SER A 46 11.28 2.31 1.10
N ALA A 47 10.80 3.46 1.59
CA ALA A 47 11.71 4.56 1.89
C ALA A 47 12.79 4.02 2.85
N PRO A 48 14.08 4.41 2.71
CA PRO A 48 15.11 3.99 3.63
C PRO A 48 14.66 4.24 5.07
N GLU A 49 14.65 3.19 5.90
CA GLU A 49 14.19 3.31 7.28
C GLU A 49 15.09 4.34 8.00
N PRO A 50 14.50 5.39 8.60
CA PRO A 50 15.29 6.39 9.29
C PRO A 50 16.07 5.71 10.41
N LYS A 51 17.38 5.96 10.45
CA LYS A 51 18.26 5.33 11.42
C LYS A 51 17.93 5.88 12.82
N VAL A 52 17.16 5.13 13.60
CA VAL A 52 16.83 5.51 14.97
C VAL A 52 18.08 5.36 15.87
N PRO A 53 18.27 6.25 16.85
CA PRO A 53 19.36 6.12 17.80
C PRO A 53 19.29 4.78 18.54
N SER A 54 20.45 4.14 18.74
CA SER A 54 20.50 2.90 19.52
C SER A 54 20.10 3.14 20.97
N LEU A 55 19.64 2.08 21.65
CA LEU A 55 19.32 2.14 23.08
C LEU A 55 20.52 2.64 23.92
N ARG A 56 21.75 2.31 23.50
CA ARG A 56 22.99 2.79 24.11
C ARG A 56 23.17 4.30 23.93
N THR A 57 22.89 4.81 22.73
CA THR A 57 22.94 6.26 22.44
C THR A 57 21.95 7.02 23.34
N ASN A 58 20.72 6.51 23.45
CA ASN A 58 19.70 7.11 24.31
C ASN A 58 20.09 7.08 25.80
N ALA A 59 20.69 5.97 26.26
CA ALA A 59 21.18 5.85 27.63
C ALA A 59 22.29 6.87 27.93
N ILE A 60 23.27 7.04 27.03
CA ILE A 60 24.35 8.01 27.20
C ILE A 60 23.79 9.43 27.28
N ILE A 61 22.87 9.80 26.38
CA ILE A 61 22.23 11.12 26.38
C ILE A 61 21.47 11.33 27.70
N GLY A 62 20.70 10.33 28.14
CA GLY A 62 19.93 10.40 29.39
C GLY A 62 20.82 10.62 30.61
N ILE A 63 21.93 9.88 30.72
CA ILE A 63 22.91 10.05 31.80
C ILE A 63 23.52 11.45 31.78
N MET A 64 23.87 11.97 30.60
CA MET A 64 24.47 13.29 30.45
C MET A 64 23.52 14.39 30.92
N ILE A 65 22.24 14.33 30.52
CA ILE A 65 21.20 15.25 30.98
C ILE A 65 21.03 15.16 32.50
N ALA A 66 20.91 13.94 33.05
CA ALA A 66 20.74 13.74 34.48
C ALA A 66 21.93 14.31 35.29
N ALA A 67 23.16 14.14 34.81
CA ALA A 67 24.36 14.67 35.45
C ALA A 67 24.38 16.20 35.45
N LEU A 68 24.00 16.85 34.34
CA LEU A 68 23.90 18.32 34.28
C LEU A 68 22.84 18.86 35.25
N PHE A 69 21.68 18.20 35.32
CA PHE A 69 20.64 18.58 36.28
C PHE A 69 21.11 18.43 37.73
N ALA A 70 21.73 17.29 38.07
CA ALA A 70 22.27 17.05 39.40
C ALA A 70 23.33 18.10 39.78
N ALA A 71 24.24 18.41 38.86
CA ALA A 71 25.26 19.44 39.06
C ALA A 71 24.65 20.83 39.25
N GLY A 72 23.64 21.20 38.44
CA GLY A 72 22.94 22.48 38.57
C GLY A 72 22.19 22.62 39.90
N ILE A 73 21.51 21.56 40.35
CA ILE A 73 20.84 21.52 41.65
C ILE A 73 21.88 21.69 42.77
N LEU A 74 22.96 20.93 42.72
CA LEU A 74 24.02 21.03 43.72
C LEU A 74 24.62 22.44 43.79
N ALA A 75 24.93 23.03 42.62
CA ALA A 75 25.45 24.39 42.54
C ALA A 75 24.47 25.42 43.10
N PHE A 76 23.17 25.27 42.83
CA PHE A 76 22.13 26.12 43.39
C PHE A 76 22.12 26.08 44.92
N PHE A 77 22.16 24.88 45.52
CA PHE A 77 22.19 24.73 46.97
C PHE A 77 23.46 25.32 47.57
N VAL A 78 24.63 25.09 46.96
CA VAL A 78 25.91 25.68 47.41
C VAL A 78 25.88 27.20 47.34
N ALA A 79 25.31 27.78 46.29
CA ALA A 79 25.21 29.23 46.14
C ALA A 79 24.19 29.88 47.08
N ARG A 80 23.24 29.10 47.62
CA ARG A 80 22.14 29.60 48.45
C ARG A 80 22.38 29.43 49.95
N LEU A 81 23.32 28.55 50.33
CA LEU A 81 23.80 28.33 51.69
C LEU A 81 24.63 29.51 52.19
#